data_AF-A0A6J0Y544-F1
#
_entry.id   AF-A0A6J0Y544-F1
#
_cell.length_a   1.000
_cell.length_b   1.000
_cell.length_c   1.000
_cell.angle_alpha   90.00
_cell.angle_beta   90.00
_cell.angle_gamma   90.00
#
_symmetry.space_group_name_H-M   'P 1'
#
loop_
_entity.id
_entity.type
_entity.pdbx_description
1 polymer ?
#
loop_
_entity_poly.entity_id
_entity_poly.type
_entity_poly.pdbx_seq_one_letter_code
_entity_poly.pdbx_strand_id
1 'polypeptide(L)'
;WQQYAGLPDCLSRLVSLAKCFMLFQYLTVGVGAAARVYEQVFAGLRGSVSAEGAGLEGALEAVALMHTSLLRFHGRVAAYPLAPLREALSEALRLYPGNQLLWRSYVQIQSKSHSASRTRRFFHAVTRSAKHLEPWLFAIEAERMRKRLVDAVQRVDGREVHATLPEIGLTHRIRALFESTIRSAHGSQCPLLWRMYLNFLVSLGNKERSKGVFYKALQNCPWAKALYMDAVEYFPDEMQEVVDLMTEKELRVRLPLEELELLLED
;
A
#
# COMPACT_ATOMS: atom_id res chain seq x y z
N TRP A 1 0.12 9.88 15.96
CA TRP A 1 0.71 10.00 17.31
C TRP A 1 1.59 8.81 17.72
N GLN A 2 1.54 7.64 17.07
CA GLN A 2 2.41 6.49 17.40
C GLN A 2 3.77 6.42 16.68
N GLN A 3 4.14 7.40 15.84
CA GLN A 3 5.40 7.36 15.07
C GLN A 3 6.61 8.00 15.77
N TYR A 4 6.46 8.54 16.98
CA TYR A 4 7.54 9.26 17.69
C TYR A 4 7.95 8.62 19.03
N ALA A 5 7.35 7.50 19.43
CA ALA A 5 7.50 6.95 20.78
C ALA A 5 8.81 6.16 21.05
N GLY A 6 9.79 6.19 20.13
CA GLY A 6 11.02 5.39 20.24
C GLY A 6 12.31 6.11 19.85
N LEU A 7 12.28 7.42 19.57
CA LEU A 7 13.51 8.18 19.32
C LEU A 7 14.06 8.74 20.63
N PRO A 8 15.36 8.57 20.94
CA PRO A 8 16.03 9.33 21.99
C PRO A 8 15.71 10.83 21.83
N ASP A 9 15.40 11.53 22.91
CA ASP A 9 14.99 12.95 22.89
C ASP A 9 15.99 13.89 22.17
N CYS A 10 17.25 13.48 22.04
CA CYS A 10 18.24 14.19 21.25
C CYS A 10 17.99 14.06 19.72
N LEU A 11 17.72 12.85 19.25
CA LEU A 11 17.47 12.58 17.82
C LEU A 11 16.15 13.20 17.36
N SER A 12 15.11 13.18 18.19
CA SER A 12 13.83 13.83 17.87
C SER A 12 13.97 15.35 17.69
N ARG A 13 14.80 16.00 18.54
CA ARG A 13 15.14 17.42 18.43
C ARG A 13 15.96 17.72 17.17
N LEU A 14 16.96 16.90 16.86
CA LEU A 14 17.77 17.04 15.64
C LEU A 14 16.90 16.95 14.38
N VAL A 15 16.01 15.94 14.31
CA VAL A 15 15.06 15.79 13.20
C VAL A 15 14.17 17.02 13.06
N SER A 16 13.67 17.55 14.19
CA SER A 16 12.82 18.75 14.19
C SER A 16 13.59 19.98 13.71
N LEU A 17 14.82 20.18 14.17
CA LEU A 17 15.70 21.26 13.73
C LEU A 17 16.01 21.15 12.23
N ALA A 18 16.34 19.95 11.74
CA ALA A 18 16.59 19.70 10.33
C ALA A 18 15.36 20.04 9.47
N LYS A 19 14.16 19.61 9.89
CA LYS A 19 12.90 19.94 9.21
C LYS A 19 12.65 21.45 9.16
N CYS A 20 12.83 22.15 10.29
CA CYS A 20 12.68 23.60 10.36
C CYS A 20 13.70 24.33 9.48
N PHE A 21 14.95 23.89 9.49
CA PHE A 21 16.01 24.49 8.69
C PHE A 21 15.79 24.26 7.20
N MET A 22 15.33 23.07 6.79
CA MET A 22 14.93 22.80 5.40
C MET A 22 13.80 23.72 4.93
N LEU A 23 12.78 23.93 5.77
CA LEU A 23 11.69 24.87 5.47
C LEU A 23 12.18 26.31 5.37
N PHE A 24 13.04 26.73 6.29
CA PHE A 24 13.62 28.07 6.27
C PHE A 24 14.43 28.30 4.98
N GLN A 25 15.29 27.36 4.60
CA GLN A 25 16.06 27.42 3.34
C GLN A 25 15.15 27.41 2.11
N TYR A 26 14.06 26.65 2.15
CA TYR A 26 13.05 26.68 1.07
C TYR A 26 12.41 28.05 0.91
N LEU A 27 12.00 28.68 2.01
CA LEU A 27 11.32 29.98 1.99
C LEU A 27 12.25 31.15 1.63
N THR A 28 13.54 31.05 1.95
CA THR A 28 14.51 32.14 1.77
C THR A 28 15.31 32.05 0.47
N VAL A 29 15.73 30.85 0.07
CA VAL A 29 16.62 30.65 -1.09
C VAL A 29 15.96 29.80 -2.17
N GLY A 30 15.14 28.82 -1.78
CA GLY A 30 14.36 27.98 -2.70
C GLY A 30 14.62 26.49 -2.57
N VAL A 31 14.01 25.71 -3.47
CA VAL A 31 13.96 24.24 -3.39
C VAL A 31 15.33 23.57 -3.45
N GLY A 32 16.26 24.10 -4.24
CA GLY A 32 17.61 23.56 -4.36
C GLY A 32 18.42 23.69 -3.06
N ALA A 33 18.23 24.78 -2.32
CA ALA A 33 18.90 24.97 -1.03
C ALA A 33 18.38 23.99 0.01
N ALA A 34 17.06 23.78 0.06
CA ALA A 34 16.46 22.79 0.95
C ALA A 34 16.89 21.34 0.63
N ALA A 35 17.08 21.00 -0.66
CA ALA A 35 17.61 19.70 -1.07
C ALA A 35 19.07 19.50 -0.62
N ARG A 36 19.92 20.53 -0.72
CA ARG A 36 21.31 20.46 -0.20
C ARG A 36 21.35 20.24 1.31
N VAL A 37 20.45 20.86 2.07
CA VAL A 37 20.34 20.60 3.52
C VAL A 37 20.01 19.13 3.78
N TYR A 38 19.08 18.55 3.03
CA TYR A 38 18.78 17.13 3.14
C TYR A 38 20.02 16.27 2.89
N GLU A 39 20.77 16.53 1.81
CA GLU A 39 22.00 15.79 1.49
C GLU A 39 23.06 15.89 2.59
N GLN A 40 23.26 17.10 3.15
CA GLN A 40 24.20 17.33 4.24
C GLN A 40 23.80 16.60 5.53
N VAL A 41 22.53 16.71 5.93
CA VAL A 41 22.00 16.01 7.12
C VAL A 41 22.07 14.50 6.93
N PHE A 42 21.74 14.01 5.75
CA PHE A 42 21.79 12.60 5.42
C PHE A 42 23.23 12.04 5.45
N ALA A 43 24.20 12.77 4.87
CA ALA A 43 25.61 12.39 4.90
C ALA A 43 26.19 12.43 6.32
N GLY A 44 25.88 13.48 7.10
CA GLY A 44 26.35 13.63 8.48
C GLY A 44 25.83 12.52 9.40
N LEU A 45 24.53 12.23 9.32
CA LEU A 45 23.91 11.18 10.14
C LEU A 45 24.33 9.76 9.72
N ARG A 46 24.63 9.51 8.44
CA ARG A 46 25.25 8.24 8.02
C ARG A 46 26.68 8.07 8.50
N GLY A 47 27.43 9.16 8.66
CA GLY A 47 28.78 9.14 9.21
C GLY A 47 28.84 8.75 10.69
N SER A 48 27.76 8.98 11.45
CA SER A 48 27.69 8.73 12.89
C SER A 48 27.15 7.34 13.29
N VAL A 49 27.03 6.39 12.35
CA VAL A 49 26.32 5.09 12.50
C VAL A 49 27.01 4.09 13.45
N SER A 50 27.92 4.51 14.34
CA SER A 50 28.73 3.55 15.09
C SER A 50 28.05 2.93 16.34
N ALA A 51 26.86 3.34 16.79
CA ALA A 51 26.26 2.74 18.01
C ALA A 51 24.72 2.72 18.15
N GLU A 52 23.93 3.56 17.45
CA GLU A 52 22.47 3.72 17.69
C GLU A 52 21.60 3.46 16.45
N GLY A 53 21.72 2.27 15.85
CA GLY A 53 21.18 1.96 14.51
C GLY A 53 19.67 2.19 14.32
N ALA A 54 18.82 1.70 15.23
CA ALA A 54 17.36 1.74 15.01
C ALA A 54 16.73 3.14 15.15
N GLY A 55 17.20 3.95 16.11
CA GLY A 55 16.71 5.33 16.30
C GLY A 55 17.18 6.27 15.19
N LEU A 56 18.41 6.07 14.72
CA LEU A 56 19.00 6.85 13.64
C LEU A 56 18.35 6.57 12.28
N GLU A 57 17.97 5.32 12.01
CA GLU A 57 17.19 4.95 10.82
C GLU A 57 15.84 5.66 10.77
N GLY A 58 15.09 5.69 11.88
CA GLY A 58 13.83 6.43 11.98
C GLY A 58 14.00 7.95 11.81
N ALA A 59 15.11 8.51 12.31
CA ALA A 59 15.43 9.92 12.12
C ALA A 59 15.69 10.27 10.64
N LEU A 60 16.50 9.45 9.95
CA LEU A 60 16.78 9.61 8.52
C LEU A 60 15.52 9.43 7.68
N GLU A 61 14.67 8.45 8.03
CA GLU A 61 13.38 8.23 7.39
C GLU A 61 12.47 9.47 7.49
N ALA A 62 12.40 10.09 8.67
CA ALA A 62 11.60 11.29 8.91
C ALA A 62 12.11 12.51 8.12
N VAL A 63 13.43 12.63 7.93
CA VAL A 63 14.07 13.70 7.15
C VAL A 63 13.86 13.47 5.64
N ALA A 64 13.96 12.22 5.16
CA ALA A 64 13.66 11.85 3.78
C ALA A 64 12.17 12.08 3.43
N LEU A 65 11.27 11.78 4.36
CA LEU A 65 9.85 12.12 4.25
C LEU A 65 9.61 13.62 4.10
N MET A 66 10.33 14.44 4.87
CA MET A 66 10.23 15.89 4.77
C MET A 66 10.72 16.40 3.41
N HIS A 67 11.87 15.91 2.96
CA HIS A 67 12.44 16.27 1.67
C HIS A 67 11.49 15.98 0.51
N THR A 68 10.96 14.76 0.44
CA THR A 68 10.02 14.34 -0.61
C THR A 68 8.69 15.08 -0.52
N SER A 69 8.21 15.40 0.68
CA SER A 69 7.00 16.20 0.88
C SER A 69 7.17 17.65 0.40
N LEU A 70 8.33 18.25 0.65
CA LEU A 70 8.67 19.60 0.21
C LEU A 70 8.77 19.67 -1.32
N LEU A 71 9.47 18.72 -1.94
CA LEU A 71 9.56 18.62 -3.40
C LEU A 71 8.18 18.48 -4.04
N ARG A 72 7.31 17.66 -3.45
CA ARG A 72 5.92 17.50 -3.91
C ARG A 72 5.11 18.78 -3.73
N PHE A 73 5.28 19.50 -2.63
CA PHE A 73 4.60 20.78 -2.38
C PHE A 73 5.06 21.83 -3.40
N HIS A 74 6.37 21.96 -3.60
CA HIS A 74 6.93 22.90 -4.57
C HIS A 74 6.40 22.63 -5.99
N GLY A 75 6.35 21.36 -6.43
CA GLY A 75 5.78 20.99 -7.73
C GLY A 75 4.27 21.19 -7.86
N ARG A 76 3.53 21.48 -6.77
CA ARG A 76 2.13 21.92 -6.85
C ARG A 76 1.99 23.43 -6.98
N VAL A 77 2.91 24.19 -6.38
CA VAL A 77 2.87 25.65 -6.34
C VAL A 77 3.59 26.27 -7.56
N ALA A 78 4.62 25.60 -8.07
CA ALA A 78 5.43 26.05 -9.18
C ALA A 78 5.54 24.97 -10.28
N ALA A 79 5.73 25.40 -11.52
CA ALA A 79 6.02 24.51 -12.64
C ALA A 79 7.42 23.90 -12.47
N TYR A 80 7.50 22.76 -11.77
CA TYR A 80 8.74 22.07 -11.44
C TYR A 80 8.79 20.67 -12.05
N PRO A 81 9.94 20.22 -12.60
CA PRO A 81 10.06 18.88 -13.17
C PRO A 81 9.77 17.78 -12.15
N LEU A 82 9.11 16.70 -12.58
CA LEU A 82 8.83 15.55 -11.71
C LEU A 82 10.04 14.64 -11.47
N ALA A 83 11.11 14.77 -12.25
CA ALA A 83 12.27 13.88 -12.19
C ALA A 83 12.97 13.88 -10.81
N PRO A 84 13.31 15.04 -10.20
CA PRO A 84 13.98 15.06 -8.89
C PRO A 84 13.13 14.44 -7.78
N LEU A 85 11.82 14.68 -7.80
CA LEU A 85 10.90 14.07 -6.84
C LEU A 85 10.80 12.55 -7.03
N ARG A 86 10.80 12.06 -8.27
CA ARG A 86 10.78 10.61 -8.56
C ARG A 86 12.07 9.93 -8.09
N GLU A 87 13.21 10.57 -8.31
CA GLU A 87 14.52 10.06 -7.90
C GLU A 87 14.62 10.02 -6.37
N ALA A 88 14.31 11.13 -5.69
CA ALA A 88 14.29 11.20 -4.24
C ALA A 88 13.37 10.16 -3.60
N LEU A 89 12.18 9.94 -4.16
CA LEU A 89 11.27 8.88 -3.68
C LEU A 89 11.80 7.47 -3.96
N SER A 90 12.39 7.25 -5.14
CA SER A 90 12.93 5.92 -5.49
C SER A 90 14.12 5.55 -4.62
N GLU A 91 14.97 6.52 -4.28
CA GLU A 91 16.09 6.33 -3.36
C GLU A 91 15.58 6.10 -1.93
N ALA A 92 14.70 6.97 -1.42
CA ALA A 92 14.15 6.83 -0.08
C ALA A 92 13.42 5.50 0.12
N LEU A 93 12.66 5.02 -0.87
CA LEU A 93 11.94 3.73 -0.79
C LEU A 93 12.84 2.50 -0.89
N ARG A 94 14.03 2.61 -1.50
CA ARG A 94 15.02 1.52 -1.46
C ARG A 94 15.62 1.35 -0.07
N LEU A 95 15.74 2.45 0.68
CA LEU A 95 16.28 2.47 2.04
C LEU A 95 15.20 2.16 3.08
N TYR A 96 14.00 2.70 2.89
CA TYR A 96 12.88 2.63 3.85
C TYR A 96 11.63 2.01 3.20
N PRO A 97 11.66 0.71 2.84
CA PRO A 97 10.55 0.05 2.16
C PRO A 97 9.29 -0.13 3.03
N GLY A 98 9.37 0.03 4.35
CA GLY A 98 8.22 -0.02 5.26
C GLY A 98 7.40 1.29 5.33
N ASN A 99 7.91 2.39 4.76
CA ASN A 99 7.25 3.68 4.93
C ASN A 99 6.06 3.86 3.98
N GLN A 100 4.85 3.80 4.55
CA GLN A 100 3.60 3.92 3.82
C GLN A 100 3.38 5.31 3.18
N LEU A 101 3.89 6.38 3.78
CA LEU A 101 3.72 7.75 3.28
C LEU A 101 4.58 8.01 2.05
N LEU A 102 5.80 7.46 2.01
CA LEU A 102 6.66 7.48 0.83
C LEU A 102 6.01 6.71 -0.32
N TRP A 103 5.49 5.50 -0.06
CA TRP A 103 4.80 4.71 -1.06
C TRP A 103 3.55 5.38 -1.63
N ARG A 104 2.71 5.94 -0.75
CA ARG A 104 1.52 6.71 -1.17
C ARG A 104 1.91 7.87 -2.09
N SER A 105 2.97 8.59 -1.74
CA SER A 105 3.47 9.70 -2.54
C SER A 105 4.01 9.21 -3.90
N TYR A 106 4.77 8.12 -3.92
CA TYR A 106 5.30 7.50 -5.13
C TYR A 106 4.19 7.04 -6.09
N VAL A 107 3.20 6.29 -5.60
CA VAL A 107 2.09 5.80 -6.43
C VAL A 107 1.28 6.95 -7.03
N GLN A 108 1.01 8.01 -6.26
CA GLN A 108 0.30 9.20 -6.74
C GLN A 108 1.03 9.95 -7.87
N ILE A 109 2.36 9.91 -7.89
CA ILE A 109 3.16 10.54 -8.96
C ILE A 109 3.24 9.63 -10.17
N GLN A 110 3.42 8.32 -9.96
CA GLN A 110 3.49 7.38 -11.06
C GLN A 110 2.15 7.27 -11.81
N SER A 111 1.01 7.40 -11.14
CA SER A 111 -0.31 7.37 -11.78
C SER A 111 -0.50 8.49 -12.80
N LYS A 112 0.16 9.64 -12.60
CA LYS A 112 0.15 10.77 -13.54
C LYS A 112 1.13 10.60 -14.71
N SER A 113 1.99 9.59 -14.67
CA SER A 113 3.05 9.38 -15.66
C SER A 113 2.80 8.14 -16.52
N HIS A 114 3.10 8.22 -17.81
CA HIS A 114 2.86 7.11 -18.75
C HIS A 114 3.91 5.97 -18.64
N SER A 115 4.67 5.87 -17.54
CA SER A 115 5.80 4.93 -17.41
C SER A 115 5.45 3.71 -16.53
N ALA A 116 4.50 2.90 -17.00
CA ALA A 116 4.07 1.69 -16.30
C ALA A 116 5.20 0.65 -16.15
N SER A 117 5.99 0.43 -17.21
CA SER A 117 7.08 -0.53 -17.22
C SER A 117 8.18 -0.20 -16.20
N ARG A 118 8.57 1.09 -16.10
CA ARG A 118 9.55 1.56 -15.12
C ARG A 118 9.04 1.37 -13.69
N THR A 119 7.78 1.71 -13.44
CA THR A 119 7.13 1.52 -12.13
C THR A 119 7.12 0.04 -11.73
N ARG A 120 6.78 -0.85 -12.66
CA ARG A 120 6.79 -2.31 -12.45
C ARG A 120 8.17 -2.85 -12.14
N ARG A 121 9.20 -2.43 -12.89
CA ARG A 121 10.60 -2.83 -12.63
C ARG A 121 11.06 -2.38 -11.24
N PHE A 122 10.68 -1.17 -10.85
CA PHE A 122 10.98 -0.66 -9.51
C PHE A 122 10.32 -1.49 -8.41
N PHE A 123 9.00 -1.70 -8.49
CA PHE A 123 8.30 -2.55 -7.51
C PHE A 123 8.91 -3.94 -7.44
N HIS A 124 9.14 -4.60 -8.58
CA HIS A 124 9.73 -5.93 -8.62
C HIS A 124 11.12 -6.00 -7.97
N ALA A 125 11.95 -4.96 -8.13
CA ALA A 125 13.25 -4.87 -7.47
C ALA A 125 13.11 -4.76 -5.95
N VAL A 126 12.20 -3.90 -5.47
CA VAL A 126 12.00 -3.68 -4.03
C VAL A 126 11.29 -4.85 -3.36
N THR A 127 10.29 -5.46 -3.99
CA THR A 127 9.56 -6.61 -3.42
C THR A 127 10.41 -7.86 -3.28
N ARG A 128 11.52 -7.98 -4.01
CA ARG A 128 12.47 -9.09 -3.90
C ARG A 128 13.36 -8.97 -2.65
N SER A 129 13.69 -7.75 -2.24
CA SER A 129 14.56 -7.48 -1.08
C SER A 129 13.78 -7.15 0.19
N ALA A 130 12.53 -6.69 0.08
CA ALA A 130 11.76 -6.23 1.22
C ALA A 130 11.15 -7.37 2.04
N LYS A 131 11.38 -7.32 3.36
CA LYS A 131 10.65 -8.14 4.36
C LYS A 131 9.23 -7.64 4.61
N HIS A 132 9.00 -6.36 4.31
CA HIS A 132 7.77 -5.63 4.54
C HIS A 132 6.67 -5.99 3.54
N LEU A 133 5.41 -5.94 3.96
CA LEU A 133 4.25 -6.23 3.12
C LEU A 133 3.83 -5.00 2.30
N GLU A 134 4.18 -3.81 2.76
CA GLU A 134 3.85 -2.52 2.17
C GLU A 134 4.22 -2.44 0.68
N PRO A 135 5.44 -2.79 0.22
CA PRO A 135 5.78 -2.74 -1.20
C PRO A 135 4.86 -3.60 -2.07
N TRP A 136 4.42 -4.76 -1.56
CA TRP A 136 3.49 -5.65 -2.27
C TRP A 136 2.09 -5.05 -2.34
N LEU A 137 1.57 -4.53 -1.22
CA LEU A 137 0.25 -3.88 -1.18
C LEU A 137 0.18 -2.67 -2.12
N PHE A 138 1.21 -1.82 -2.09
CA PHE A 138 1.28 -0.67 -2.98
C PHE A 138 1.52 -1.06 -4.45
N ALA A 139 2.21 -2.16 -4.73
CA ALA A 139 2.32 -2.70 -6.10
C ALA A 139 0.96 -3.17 -6.63
N ILE A 140 0.19 -3.88 -5.80
CA ILE A 140 -1.16 -4.35 -6.13
C ILE A 140 -2.08 -3.15 -6.38
N GLU A 141 -2.10 -2.17 -5.47
CA GLU A 141 -2.97 -1.00 -5.63
C GLU A 141 -2.56 -0.15 -6.85
N ALA A 142 -1.26 -0.05 -7.16
CA ALA A 142 -0.80 0.64 -8.36
C ALA A 142 -1.29 -0.02 -9.66
N GLU A 143 -1.32 -1.36 -9.74
CA GLU A 143 -1.91 -2.05 -10.90
C GLU A 143 -3.44 -1.98 -10.90
N ARG A 144 -4.12 -2.02 -9.74
CA ARG A 144 -5.58 -1.82 -9.65
C ARG A 144 -6.01 -0.43 -10.09
N MET A 145 -5.31 0.63 -9.65
CA MET A 145 -5.55 1.99 -10.10
C MET A 145 -5.38 2.12 -11.61
N ARG A 146 -4.36 1.45 -12.18
CA ARG A 146 -4.16 1.42 -13.64
C ARG A 146 -5.31 0.71 -14.36
N LYS A 147 -5.77 -0.43 -13.86
CA LYS A 147 -6.95 -1.11 -14.40
C LYS A 147 -8.18 -0.21 -14.38
N ARG A 148 -8.46 0.46 -13.25
CA ARG A 148 -9.58 1.41 -13.14
C ARG A 148 -9.50 2.53 -14.18
N LEU A 149 -8.31 3.08 -14.45
CA LEU A 149 -8.11 4.11 -15.48
C LEU A 149 -8.38 3.57 -16.88
N VAL A 150 -7.86 2.38 -17.22
CA VAL A 150 -8.09 1.75 -18.53
C VAL A 150 -9.58 1.45 -18.73
N ASP A 151 -10.21 0.82 -17.74
CA ASP A 151 -11.63 0.49 -17.75
C ASP A 151 -12.53 1.74 -17.84
N ALA A 152 -12.12 2.86 -17.22
CA ALA A 152 -12.87 4.13 -17.27
C ALA A 152 -12.82 4.76 -18.66
N VAL A 153 -11.64 4.75 -19.30
CA VAL A 153 -11.48 5.28 -20.67
C VAL A 153 -12.30 4.46 -21.67
N GLN A 154 -12.32 3.13 -21.53
CA GLN A 154 -13.08 2.25 -22.43
C GLN A 154 -14.61 2.41 -22.32
N ARG A 155 -15.14 2.72 -21.13
CA ARG A 155 -16.59 2.88 -20.92
C ARG A 155 -17.15 4.20 -21.43
N VAL A 156 -16.33 5.23 -21.62
CA VAL A 156 -16.79 6.58 -21.99
C VAL A 156 -17.03 6.73 -23.49
N ASP A 157 -16.37 5.95 -24.35
CA ASP A 157 -16.39 6.23 -25.79
C ASP A 157 -17.25 5.30 -26.66
N GLY A 158 -17.80 4.18 -26.15
CA GLY A 158 -18.72 3.29 -26.91
C GLY A 158 -18.20 2.74 -28.26
N ARG A 159 -17.02 3.17 -28.69
CA ARG A 159 -16.24 2.71 -29.83
C ARG A 159 -15.11 1.90 -29.23
N GLU A 160 -14.91 0.71 -29.78
CA GLU A 160 -13.84 -0.22 -29.43
C GLU A 160 -12.46 0.41 -29.71
N VAL A 161 -12.02 1.33 -28.85
CA VAL A 161 -10.63 1.74 -28.79
C VAL A 161 -9.90 0.56 -28.19
N HIS A 162 -9.34 -0.26 -29.08
CA HIS A 162 -8.43 -1.33 -28.76
C HIS A 162 -7.25 -0.72 -28.00
N ALA A 163 -7.36 -0.67 -26.67
CA ALA A 163 -6.21 -0.45 -25.83
C ALA A 163 -5.21 -1.56 -26.20
N THR A 164 -3.99 -1.16 -26.58
CA THR A 164 -2.88 -2.08 -26.89
C THR A 164 -2.51 -3.02 -25.74
N LEU A 165 -3.12 -2.85 -24.56
CA LEU A 165 -3.13 -3.85 -23.49
C LEU A 165 -4.53 -4.47 -23.40
N PRO A 166 -4.67 -5.78 -23.68
CA PRO A 166 -5.89 -6.51 -23.36
C PRO A 166 -6.22 -6.33 -21.87
N GLU A 167 -7.46 -6.00 -21.52
CA GLU A 167 -7.95 -5.93 -20.12
C GLU A 167 -7.59 -7.18 -19.30
N ILE A 168 -7.50 -8.30 -20.02
CA ILE A 168 -7.11 -9.63 -19.56
C ILE A 168 -5.68 -9.61 -18.97
N GLY A 169 -4.75 -8.86 -19.57
CA GLY A 169 -3.35 -8.79 -19.14
C GLY A 169 -3.16 -8.13 -17.76
N LEU A 170 -3.87 -7.03 -17.49
CA LEU A 170 -3.82 -6.36 -16.18
C LEU A 170 -4.47 -7.22 -15.10
N THR A 171 -5.58 -7.88 -15.43
CA THR A 171 -6.30 -8.78 -14.53
C THR A 171 -5.42 -9.96 -14.11
N HIS A 172 -4.77 -10.63 -15.06
CA HIS A 172 -3.80 -11.69 -14.76
C HIS A 172 -2.61 -11.19 -13.95
N ARG A 173 -2.14 -9.97 -14.22
CA ARG A 173 -1.02 -9.39 -13.47
C ARG A 173 -1.38 -9.13 -12.01
N ILE A 174 -2.54 -8.53 -11.75
CA ILE A 174 -3.04 -8.29 -10.39
C ILE A 174 -3.20 -9.63 -9.66
N ARG A 175 -3.80 -10.63 -10.31
CA ARG A 175 -3.92 -11.97 -9.76
C ARG A 175 -2.56 -12.60 -9.42
N ALA A 176 -1.59 -12.53 -10.33
CA ALA A 176 -0.25 -13.05 -10.10
C ALA A 176 0.47 -12.34 -8.94
N LEU A 177 0.23 -11.03 -8.74
CA LEU A 177 0.75 -10.31 -7.57
C LEU A 177 0.15 -10.86 -6.28
N PHE A 178 -1.19 -10.98 -6.18
CA PHE A 178 -1.84 -11.57 -5.01
C PHE A 178 -1.34 -12.99 -4.73
N GLU A 179 -1.34 -13.87 -5.73
CA GLU A 179 -0.87 -15.25 -5.61
C GLU A 179 0.60 -15.30 -5.17
N SER A 180 1.45 -14.37 -5.65
CA SER A 180 2.83 -14.29 -5.21
C SER A 180 2.99 -13.80 -3.77
N THR A 181 2.22 -12.81 -3.35
CA THR A 181 2.30 -12.26 -1.99
C THR A 181 1.78 -13.24 -0.96
N ILE A 182 0.69 -13.95 -1.26
CA ILE A 182 0.08 -14.96 -0.37
C ILE A 182 0.99 -16.18 -0.17
N ARG A 183 1.93 -16.47 -1.09
CA ARG A 183 2.92 -17.55 -0.86
C ARG A 183 3.94 -17.20 0.23
N SER A 184 4.09 -15.93 0.58
CA SER A 184 4.97 -15.51 1.68
C SER A 184 4.26 -15.64 3.03
N ALA A 185 5.00 -15.99 4.08
CA ALA A 185 4.44 -16.15 5.43
C ALA A 185 3.75 -14.88 5.96
N HIS A 186 4.36 -13.71 5.75
CA HIS A 186 3.78 -12.42 6.15
C HIS A 186 2.54 -12.05 5.35
N GLY A 187 2.47 -12.47 4.07
CA GLY A 187 1.32 -12.23 3.22
C GLY A 187 0.14 -13.14 3.55
N SER A 188 0.40 -14.44 3.76
CA SER A 188 -0.67 -15.41 4.09
C SER A 188 -1.33 -15.13 5.42
N GLN A 189 -0.62 -14.56 6.39
CA GLN A 189 -1.16 -14.20 7.70
C GLN A 189 -1.84 -12.82 7.73
N CYS A 190 -1.93 -12.11 6.61
CA CYS A 190 -2.52 -10.76 6.55
C CYS A 190 -4.00 -10.81 6.11
N PRO A 191 -4.99 -10.57 7.00
CA PRO A 191 -6.39 -10.61 6.62
C PRO A 191 -6.75 -9.55 5.57
N LEU A 192 -6.16 -8.36 5.64
CA LEU A 192 -6.43 -7.29 4.67
C LEU A 192 -6.08 -7.72 3.23
N LEU A 193 -4.98 -8.45 3.04
CA LEU A 193 -4.57 -8.95 1.73
C LEU A 193 -5.60 -9.93 1.16
N TRP A 194 -6.11 -10.84 2.00
CA TRP A 194 -7.16 -11.79 1.62
C TRP A 194 -8.45 -11.08 1.25
N ARG A 195 -8.90 -10.13 2.07
CA ARG A 195 -10.11 -9.32 1.78
C ARG A 195 -9.98 -8.57 0.46
N MET A 196 -8.81 -7.96 0.21
CA MET A 196 -8.53 -7.29 -1.06
C MET A 196 -8.55 -8.27 -2.25
N TYR A 197 -8.00 -9.48 -2.09
CA TYR A 197 -7.98 -10.48 -3.15
C TYR A 197 -9.37 -11.04 -3.44
N LEU A 198 -10.13 -11.34 -2.39
CA LEU A 198 -11.51 -11.84 -2.48
C LEU A 198 -12.41 -10.82 -3.18
N ASN A 199 -12.39 -9.57 -2.73
CA ASN A 199 -13.11 -8.47 -3.37
C ASN A 199 -12.74 -8.33 -4.86
N PHE A 200 -11.44 -8.47 -5.19
CA PHE A 200 -10.99 -8.44 -6.58
C PHE A 200 -11.57 -9.59 -7.41
N LEU A 201 -11.57 -10.84 -6.93
CA LEU A 201 -12.11 -11.98 -7.68
C LEU A 201 -13.64 -11.92 -7.82
N VAL A 202 -14.34 -11.47 -6.78
CA VAL A 202 -15.79 -11.27 -6.81
C VAL A 202 -16.15 -10.18 -7.82
N SER A 203 -15.38 -9.09 -7.89
CA SER A 203 -15.59 -8.04 -8.91
C SER A 203 -15.38 -8.50 -10.35
N LEU A 204 -14.74 -9.66 -10.57
CA LEU A 204 -14.59 -10.30 -11.88
C LEU A 204 -15.71 -11.32 -12.17
N GLY A 205 -16.65 -11.54 -11.25
CA GLY A 205 -17.74 -12.51 -11.38
C GLY A 205 -17.32 -13.98 -11.22
N ASN A 206 -16.09 -14.27 -10.77
CA ASN A 206 -15.61 -15.64 -10.65
C ASN A 206 -15.94 -16.23 -9.28
N LYS A 207 -17.20 -16.67 -9.09
CA LYS A 207 -17.71 -17.15 -7.79
C LYS A 207 -16.93 -18.35 -7.27
N GLU A 208 -16.71 -19.39 -8.10
CA GLU A 208 -15.99 -20.61 -7.70
C GLU A 208 -14.57 -20.33 -7.20
N ARG A 209 -13.80 -19.53 -7.95
CA ARG A 209 -12.43 -19.19 -7.56
C ARG A 209 -12.40 -18.31 -6.32
N SER A 210 -13.39 -17.43 -6.16
CA SER A 210 -13.54 -16.58 -4.98
C SER A 210 -13.78 -17.43 -3.73
N LYS A 211 -14.67 -18.44 -3.81
CA LYS A 211 -14.88 -19.41 -2.73
C LYS A 211 -13.60 -20.16 -2.37
N GLY A 212 -12.87 -20.68 -3.36
CA GLY A 212 -11.58 -21.35 -3.12
C GLY A 212 -10.57 -20.45 -2.40
N VAL A 213 -10.54 -19.15 -2.73
CA VAL A 213 -9.70 -18.16 -2.04
C VAL A 213 -10.21 -17.86 -0.63
N PHE A 214 -11.51 -17.80 -0.41
CA PHE A 214 -12.12 -17.64 0.92
C PHE A 214 -11.70 -18.77 1.86
N TYR A 215 -11.90 -20.03 1.50
CA TYR A 215 -11.49 -21.15 2.36
C TYR A 215 -9.97 -21.18 2.58
N LYS A 216 -9.17 -20.83 1.57
CA LYS A 216 -7.72 -20.68 1.74
C LYS A 216 -7.36 -19.56 2.72
N ALA A 217 -8.11 -18.46 2.72
CA ALA A 217 -7.95 -17.38 3.68
C ALA A 217 -8.28 -17.87 5.10
N LEU A 218 -9.36 -18.65 5.27
CA LEU A 218 -9.74 -19.22 6.58
C LEU A 218 -8.68 -20.17 7.13
N GLN A 219 -8.02 -20.97 6.29
CA GLN A 219 -6.92 -21.84 6.71
C GLN A 219 -5.73 -21.05 7.29
N ASN A 220 -5.50 -19.83 6.82
CA ASN A 220 -4.36 -19.00 7.24
C ASN A 220 -4.72 -17.96 8.32
N CYS A 221 -5.98 -17.48 8.32
CA CYS A 221 -6.47 -16.41 9.18
C CYS A 221 -7.86 -16.75 9.79
N PRO A 222 -8.02 -17.87 10.53
CA PRO A 222 -9.33 -18.30 11.02
C PRO A 222 -9.96 -17.33 12.04
N TRP A 223 -9.14 -16.54 12.75
CA TRP A 223 -9.60 -15.57 13.76
C TRP A 223 -10.20 -14.30 13.15
N ALA A 224 -10.01 -14.06 11.84
CA ALA A 224 -10.39 -12.81 11.21
C ALA A 224 -11.87 -12.80 10.84
N LYS A 225 -12.75 -12.46 11.80
CA LYS A 225 -14.21 -12.35 11.60
C LYS A 225 -14.61 -11.57 10.34
N ALA A 226 -13.85 -10.54 9.97
CA ALA A 226 -14.10 -9.75 8.77
C ALA A 226 -14.12 -10.58 7.47
N LEU A 227 -13.37 -11.69 7.39
CA LEU A 227 -13.39 -12.58 6.21
C LEU A 227 -14.71 -13.33 6.09
N TYR A 228 -15.30 -13.76 7.20
CA TYR A 228 -16.60 -14.43 7.23
C TYR A 228 -17.71 -13.44 6.85
N MET A 229 -17.66 -12.20 7.38
CA MET A 229 -18.60 -11.16 7.01
C MET A 229 -18.54 -10.84 5.51
N ASP A 230 -17.32 -10.75 4.94
CA ASP A 230 -17.14 -10.56 3.50
C ASP A 230 -17.75 -11.74 2.71
N ALA A 231 -17.64 -12.98 3.20
CA ALA A 231 -18.22 -14.15 2.55
C ALA A 231 -19.76 -14.16 2.59
N VAL A 232 -20.38 -13.77 3.71
CA VAL A 232 -21.84 -13.59 3.78
C VAL A 232 -22.32 -12.55 2.77
N GLU A 233 -21.56 -11.45 2.60
CA GLU A 233 -21.87 -10.41 1.60
C GLU A 233 -21.71 -10.91 0.16
N TYR A 234 -20.65 -11.66 -0.14
CA TYR A 234 -20.33 -12.08 -1.51
C TYR A 234 -21.02 -13.39 -1.94
N PHE A 235 -21.39 -14.25 -1.00
CA PHE A 235 -22.00 -15.57 -1.22
C PHE A 235 -23.23 -15.75 -0.32
N PRO A 236 -24.32 -14.98 -0.56
CA PRO A 236 -25.52 -15.05 0.30
C PRO A 236 -26.12 -16.46 0.35
N ASP A 237 -26.02 -17.23 -0.73
CA ASP A 237 -26.51 -18.62 -0.79
C ASP A 237 -25.78 -19.58 0.17
N GLU A 238 -24.59 -19.20 0.66
CA GLU A 238 -23.77 -20.00 1.59
C GLU A 238 -23.76 -19.41 3.00
N MET A 239 -24.66 -18.46 3.29
CA MET A 239 -24.70 -17.78 4.58
C MET A 239 -24.81 -18.74 5.76
N GLN A 240 -25.65 -19.77 5.68
CA GLN A 240 -25.79 -20.79 6.73
C GLN A 240 -24.45 -21.47 7.02
N GLU A 241 -23.78 -21.97 5.98
CA GLU A 241 -22.48 -22.64 6.12
C GLU A 241 -21.43 -21.70 6.75
N VAL A 242 -21.42 -20.42 6.36
CA VAL A 242 -20.50 -19.43 6.93
C VAL A 242 -20.80 -19.16 8.41
N VAL A 243 -22.07 -19.10 8.81
CA VAL A 243 -22.49 -18.93 10.21
C VAL A 243 -22.16 -20.19 11.04
N ASP A 244 -22.35 -21.37 10.48
CA ASP A 244 -21.98 -22.64 11.12
C ASP A 244 -20.47 -22.68 11.35
N LEU A 245 -19.66 -22.30 10.35
CA LEU A 245 -18.21 -22.19 10.49
C LEU A 245 -17.81 -21.16 11.55
N MET A 246 -18.50 -20.03 11.63
CA MET A 246 -18.26 -19.04 12.68
C MET A 246 -18.55 -19.62 14.07
N THR A 247 -19.64 -20.36 14.20
CA THR A 247 -20.02 -21.03 15.45
C THR A 247 -19.01 -22.11 15.84
N GLU A 248 -18.58 -22.95 14.89
CA GLU A 248 -17.55 -23.97 15.10
C GLU A 248 -16.21 -23.37 15.53
N LYS A 249 -15.85 -22.19 15.01
CA LYS A 249 -14.63 -21.45 15.40
C LYS A 249 -14.83 -20.53 16.60
N GLU A 250 -15.94 -20.66 17.33
CA GLU A 250 -16.29 -19.86 18.52
C GLU A 250 -16.26 -18.34 18.26
N LEU A 251 -16.48 -17.92 17.01
CA LEU A 251 -16.61 -16.53 16.64
C LEU A 251 -17.99 -16.04 17.03
N ARG A 252 -18.05 -14.97 17.81
CA ARG A 252 -19.31 -14.38 18.28
C ARG A 252 -20.27 -14.10 17.12
N VAL A 253 -21.38 -14.81 17.07
CA VAL A 253 -22.59 -14.48 16.28
C VAL A 253 -23.57 -13.76 17.21
N ARG A 254 -24.29 -12.74 16.72
CA ARG A 254 -25.20 -11.94 17.57
C ARG A 254 -26.54 -12.63 17.79
N LEU A 255 -27.06 -13.23 16.72
CA LEU A 255 -28.32 -13.93 16.66
C LEU A 255 -28.09 -15.10 15.68
N PRO A 256 -28.30 -16.36 16.11
CA PRO A 256 -28.24 -17.50 15.20
C PRO A 256 -29.38 -17.42 14.19
N LEU A 257 -29.23 -18.13 13.06
CA LEU A 257 -30.16 -17.99 11.94
C LEU A 257 -31.54 -18.56 12.27
N GLU A 258 -31.58 -19.63 13.05
CA GLU A 258 -32.81 -20.30 13.49
C GLU A 258 -33.65 -19.37 14.38
N GLU A 259 -33.02 -18.60 15.27
CA GLU A 259 -33.73 -17.61 16.09
C GLU A 259 -34.21 -16.42 15.25
N LEU A 260 -33.48 -16.04 14.20
CA LEU A 260 -33.90 -14.97 13.29
C LEU A 260 -35.14 -15.39 12.49
N GLU A 261 -35.20 -16.63 12.02
CA GLU A 261 -36.36 -17.17 11.29
C GLU A 261 -37.61 -17.12 12.16
N LEU A 262 -37.52 -17.57 13.42
CA LEU A 262 -38.63 -17.48 14.38
C LEU A 262 -39.13 -16.05 14.58
N LEU A 263 -38.21 -15.07 14.68
CA LEU A 263 -38.56 -13.65 14.85
C LEU A 263 -39.15 -13.00 13.60
N LEU A 264 -38.99 -13.60 12.42
CA LEU A 264 -39.55 -13.11 11.16
C LEU A 264 -40.91 -13.76 10.83
N GLU A 265 -41.22 -14.91 11.44
CA GLU A 265 -42.50 -15.59 11.32
C GLU A 265 -43.61 -14.97 12.19
N ASP A 266 -43.24 -14.22 13.23
CA ASP A 266 -44.11 -13.41 14.11
C ASP A 266 -44.31 -11.96 13.62
#